data_AF-A0A2G1QGM3-F1
#
_entry.id   AF-A0A2G1QGM3-F1
#
_cell.length_a   1.000
_cell.length_b   1.000
_cell.length_c   1.000
_cell.angle_alpha   90.00
_cell.angle_beta   90.00
_cell.angle_gamma   90.00
#
_symmetry.space_group_name_H-M   'P 1'
#
loop_
_entity.id
_entity.type
_entity.pdbx_description
1 polymer ?
#
loop_
_entity_poly.entity_id
_entity_poly.type
_entity_poly.pdbx_seq_one_letter_code
_entity_poly.pdbx_strand_id
1 'polypeptide(L)' 'MCGIVGIVGRQSVAPLLVDALKRLEYRGYDSAGIATLEKGALARRRAQGKLVNLEQRLQGEPLAGHIGIGHTRWATHGA' A
#
# COMPACT_ATOMS: atom_id res chain seq x y z
N MET A 1 14.61 -1.22 -6.59
CA MET A 1 14.79 -2.14 -5.45
C MET A 1 13.50 -2.61 -4.78
N CYS A 2 12.32 -2.01 -4.82
CA CYS A 2 11.14 -2.42 -4.03
C CYS A 2 11.24 -2.22 -2.50
N GLY A 3 10.08 -2.00 -1.87
CA GLY A 3 9.91 -1.84 -0.43
C GLY A 3 8.67 -2.57 0.08
N ILE A 4 8.72 -3.09 1.32
CA ILE A 4 7.62 -3.81 1.97
C ILE A 4 7.42 -3.23 3.38
N VAL A 5 6.17 -3.09 3.81
CA VAL A 5 5.79 -2.71 5.18
C VAL A 5 4.66 -3.61 5.64
N GLY A 6 4.69 -4.07 6.89
CA GLY A 6 3.56 -4.74 7.55
C GLY A 6 3.23 -4.07 8.87
N ILE A 7 1.94 -3.97 9.20
CA ILE A 7 1.47 -3.38 10.46
C ILE A 7 0.40 -4.28 11.07
N VAL A 8 0.54 -4.58 12.36
CA VAL A 8 -0.49 -5.15 13.23
C VAL A 8 -0.79 -4.11 14.30
N GLY A 9 -1.98 -3.52 14.24
CA GLY A 9 -2.37 -2.37 15.05
C GLY A 9 -3.68 -2.58 15.81
N ARG A 10 -4.09 -1.51 16.52
CA ARG A 10 -5.38 -1.41 17.21
C ARG A 10 -6.36 -0.45 16.52
N GLN A 11 -5.92 0.20 15.45
CA GLN A 11 -6.65 1.19 14.67
C GLN A 11 -6.51 0.85 13.18
N SER A 12 -7.26 1.54 12.31
CA SER A 12 -7.13 1.34 10.86
C SER A 12 -5.69 1.57 10.39
N VAL A 13 -5.13 0.57 9.71
CA VAL A 13 -3.71 0.60 9.31
C VAL A 13 -3.48 1.15 7.90
N ALA A 14 -4.54 1.33 7.09
CA ALA A 14 -4.38 1.78 5.71
C ALA A 14 -3.64 3.13 5.58
N PRO A 15 -3.94 4.18 6.38
CA PRO A 15 -3.18 5.43 6.34
C PRO A 15 -1.72 5.25 6.78
N LEU A 16 -1.50 4.47 7.84
CA LEU A 16 -0.15 4.21 8.37
C LEU A 16 0.72 3.43 7.37
N LEU A 17 0.13 2.49 6.65
CA LEU A 17 0.81 1.76 5.57
C LEU A 17 1.23 2.71 4.45
N VAL A 18 0.35 3.63 4.03
CA VAL A 18 0.67 4.65 3.01
C VAL A 18 1.83 5.53 3.48
N ASP A 19 1.79 6.04 4.71
CA ASP A 19 2.84 6.92 5.24
C ASP A 19 4.19 6.21 5.39
N ALA A 20 4.17 4.93 5.75
CA ALA A 20 5.38 4.11 5.78
C ALA A 20 5.91 3.83 4.36
N LEU A 21 5.03 3.58 3.39
CA LEU A 21 5.41 3.40 1.98
C LEU A 21 5.98 4.69 1.37
N LYS A 22 5.52 5.89 1.76
CA LYS A 22 6.11 7.17 1.32
C LYS A 22 7.61 7.21 1.64
N ARG A 23 8.00 6.74 2.81
CA ARG A 23 9.42 6.66 3.23
C ARG A 23 10.22 5.63 2.43
N LEU A 24 9.56 4.70 1.75
CA LEU A 24 10.18 3.66 0.92
C LEU A 24 10.00 3.89 -0.59
N GLU A 25 9.36 4.98 -1.01
CA GLU A 25 9.08 5.24 -2.43
C GLU A 25 10.37 5.37 -3.26
N TYR A 26 11.46 5.86 -2.67
CA TYR A 26 12.78 5.90 -3.31
C TYR A 26 13.28 4.52 -3.76
N ARG A 27 12.75 3.42 -3.18
CA ARG A 27 13.13 2.05 -3.56
C ARG A 27 12.37 1.56 -4.78
N GLY A 28 11.21 2.13 -5.11
CA GLY A 28 10.37 1.73 -6.24
C GLY A 28 9.14 2.62 -6.38
N TYR A 29 8.87 3.06 -7.61
CA TYR A 29 7.82 4.03 -7.93
C TYR A 29 7.05 3.67 -9.22
N ASP A 30 7.20 2.44 -9.71
CA ASP A 30 6.49 1.96 -10.90
C ASP A 30 5.08 1.47 -10.57
N SER A 31 4.86 1.05 -9.33
CA SER A 31 3.53 0.77 -8.77
C SER A 31 3.59 0.62 -7.26
N ALA A 32 2.45 0.80 -6.61
CA ALA A 32 2.28 0.54 -5.19
C ALA A 32 0.96 -0.16 -4.90
N GLY A 33 0.90 -0.84 -3.76
CA GLY A 33 -0.34 -1.44 -3.28
C GLY A 33 -0.32 -1.74 -1.80
N ILE A 34 -1.52 -1.78 -1.22
CA ILE A 34 -1.74 -2.23 0.16
C ILE A 34 -2.88 -3.24 0.20
N ALA A 35 -2.82 -4.13 1.18
CA ALA A 35 -3.89 -5.05 1.52
C ALA A 35 -4.10 -5.06 3.04
N THR A 36 -5.36 -5.13 3.45
CA THR A 36 -5.76 -5.18 4.86
C THR A 36 -6.68 -6.36 5.13
N LEU A 37 -6.66 -6.84 6.37
CA LEU A 37 -7.54 -7.88 6.87
C LEU A 37 -8.60 -7.23 7.76
N GLU A 38 -9.87 -7.37 7.37
CA GLU A 38 -11.03 -6.88 8.12
C GLU A 38 -12.01 -8.05 8.30
N LYS A 39 -12.32 -8.41 9.55
CA LYS A 39 -13.26 -9.50 9.90
C LYS A 39 -13.00 -10.81 9.14
N GLY A 40 -11.73 -11.17 8.95
CA GLY A 40 -11.34 -12.38 8.23
C GLY A 40 -11.35 -12.27 6.70
N ALA A 41 -11.80 -11.14 6.14
CA ALA A 41 -11.79 -10.87 4.71
C ALA A 41 -10.60 -9.97 4.32
N LEU A 42 -9.92 -10.35 3.23
CA LEU A 42 -8.85 -9.55 2.64
C LEU A 42 -9.41 -8.61 1.59
N ALA A 43 -9.05 -7.33 1.70
CA ALA A 43 -9.28 -6.34 0.65
C ALA A 43 -7.96 -5.68 0.26
N ARG A 44 -7.83 -5.30 -1.02
CA ARG A 44 -6.59 -4.73 -1.56
C ARG A 44 -6.86 -3.56 -2.49
N ARG A 45 -5.92 -2.63 -2.53
CA ARG A 45 -5.84 -1.52 -3.50
C ARG A 45 -4.45 -1.48 -4.10
N ARG A 46 -4.40 -1.22 -5.40
CA ARG A 46 -3.16 -1.10 -6.17
C ARG A 46 -3.31 0.05 -7.16
N ALA A 47 -2.20 0.71 -7.44
CA ALA A 47 -2.09 1.71 -8.47
C ALA A 47 -0.73 1.56 -9.19
N GLN A 48 -0.74 1.81 -10.49
CA GLN A 48 0.49 1.97 -11.27
C GLN A 48 1.05 3.38 -11.07
N GLY A 49 2.36 3.53 -11.28
CA GLY A 49 3.09 4.77 -11.07
C GLY A 49 3.35 5.07 -9.60
N LYS A 50 3.57 6.36 -9.33
CA LYS A 50 3.95 6.89 -8.02
C LYS A 50 2.89 6.62 -6.96
N LEU A 51 3.32 6.63 -5.70
CA LEU A 51 2.49 6.30 -4.54
C LEU A 51 1.24 7.19 -4.43
N VAL A 52 1.32 8.44 -4.89
CA VAL A 52 0.18 9.38 -4.94
C VAL A 52 -1.04 8.80 -5.67
N ASN A 53 -0.85 7.95 -6.68
CA ASN A 53 -1.95 7.31 -7.39
C ASN A 53 -2.69 6.30 -6.49
N LEU A 54 -1.96 5.61 -5.60
CA LEU A 54 -2.56 4.74 -4.60
C LEU A 54 -3.31 5.55 -3.54
N GLU A 55 -2.77 6.70 -3.13
CA GLU A 55 -3.42 7.61 -2.18
C GLU A 55 -4.77 8.11 -2.71
N GLN A 56 -4.79 8.59 -3.96
CA GLN A 56 -6.03 9.00 -4.63
C GLN A 56 -7.04 7.86 -4.71
N ARG A 57 -6.60 6.65 -5.06
CA ARG A 57 -7.48 5.47 -5.09
C ARG A 57 -8.08 5.17 -3.72
N LEU A 58 -7.31 5.30 -2.65
CA LEU A 58 -7.78 5.05 -1.28
C LEU A 58 -8.76 6.11 -0.78
N GLN A 59 -8.75 7.32 -1.32
CA GLN A 59 -9.76 8.34 -1.02
C GLN A 59 -11.15 7.92 -1.53
N GLY A 60 -11.23 7.35 -2.74
CA GLY A 60 -12.49 6.86 -3.31
C GLY A 60 -12.88 5.45 -2.86
N GLU A 61 -11.90 4.58 -2.59
CA GLU A 61 -12.09 3.18 -2.22
C GLU A 61 -11.32 2.82 -0.94
N PRO A 62 -11.71 3.34 0.24
CA PRO A 62 -10.96 3.14 1.48
C PRO A 62 -10.88 1.67 1.89
N LEU A 63 -9.86 1.36 2.69
CA LEU A 63 -9.65 0.04 3.29
C LEU A 63 -9.81 0.13 4.81
N ALA A 64 -10.67 -0.74 5.34
CA ALA A 64 -10.77 -1.03 6.77
C ALA A 64 -9.77 -2.12 7.17
N GLY A 65 -9.63 -2.41 8.46
CA GLY A 65 -8.74 -3.45 8.97
C GLY A 65 -7.63 -2.89 9.86
N HIS A 66 -7.29 -3.68 10.88
CA HIS A 66 -6.23 -3.35 11.84
C HIS A 66 -4.92 -4.10 11.56
N ILE A 67 -4.91 -4.95 10.54
CA ILE A 67 -3.74 -5.71 10.09
C ILE A 67 -3.60 -5.49 8.59
N GLY A 68 -2.38 -5.27 8.11
CA GLY A 68 -2.16 -5.12 6.69
C GLY A 68 -0.70 -5.08 6.27
N ILE A 69 -0.50 -5.16 4.97
CA ILE A 69 0.80 -5.15 4.30
C ILE A 69 0.76 -4.16 3.12
N GLY A 70 1.88 -3.51 2.86
CA GLY A 70 2.10 -2.61 1.75
C GLY A 70 3.36 -2.95 0.98
N HIS A 71 3.38 -2.63 -0.31
CA HIS A 71 4.53 -2.81 -1.19
C HIS A 71 4.67 -1.66 -2.19
N THR A 72 5.90 -1.21 -2.39
CA THR A 72 6.32 -0.38 -3.54
C THR A 72 7.17 -1.22 -4.49
N ARG A 73 6.93 -1.12 -5.80
CA ARG A 73 7.60 -1.93 -6.83
C ARG A 73 8.54 -1.08 -7.68
N TRP A 74 9.72 -1.63 -7.97
CA TRP A 74 10.58 -1.24 -9.09
C TRP A 74 10.55 -2.33 -10.16
N ALA A 75 10.14 -2.01 -11.38
CA ALA A 75 10.13 -2.91 -12.52
C ALA A 75 11.47 -2.82 -13.27
N THR A 76 12.10 -3.96 -13.56
CA THR A 76 13.34 -4.01 -14.34
C THR A 76 13.10 -4.34 -15.81
N HIS A 77 12.07 -5.14 -16.11
CA HIS A 77 11.64 -5.50 -17.46
C HIS A 77 10.10 -5.63 -17.51
N GLY A 78 9.49 -5.13 -18.59
CA GLY A 78 8.03 -5.10 -18.79
C GLY A 78 7.40 -3.77 -18.39
N ALA A 79 6.90 -3.04 -19.40
CA ALA A 79 5.92 -1.97 -19.25
C ALA A 79 4.51 -2.58 -19.15
#